data_AF-A0A060C5P6-F1
#
_entry.id   AF-A0A060C5P6-F1
#
_cell.length_a   1.000
_cell.length_b   1.000
_cell.length_c   1.000
_cell.angle_alpha   90.00
_cell.angle_beta   90.00
_cell.angle_gamma   90.00
#
_symmetry.space_group_name_H-M   'P 1'
#
loop_
_entity.id
_entity.type
_entity.pdbx_description
1 polymer ?
#
loop_
_entity_poly.entity_id
_entity_poly.type
_entity_poly.pdbx_seq_one_letter_code
_entity_poly.pdbx_strand_id
1 'polypeptide(L)'
;MLVAQSAAFGIFHTGRYPGKIGPAPNICAIYPYTHTAEDELAAMYFTAFRNWLYLDAAVYGIYNQQAMEILHFLHAEPDITLEDKKIIDGKHM
;
A
#
# COMPACT_ATOMS: atom_id res chain seq x y z
N MET A 1 6.48 -0.01 -8.72
CA MET A 1 5.13 -0.51 -9.09
C MET A 1 4.03 0.48 -8.72
N LEU A 2 3.86 0.83 -7.44
CA LEU A 2 2.72 1.64 -6.95
C LEU A 2 2.62 3.04 -7.62
N VAL A 3 3.74 3.74 -7.78
CA VAL A 3 3.81 5.02 -8.50
C VAL A 3 3.27 4.90 -9.94
N ALA A 4 3.70 3.88 -10.67
CA ALA A 4 3.25 3.64 -12.05
C ALA A 4 1.76 3.30 -12.13
N GLN A 5 1.24 2.54 -11.16
CA GLN A 5 -0.19 2.26 -11.06
C GLN A 5 -0.99 3.56 -10.88
N SER A 6 -0.62 4.41 -9.92
CA SER A 6 -1.30 5.69 -9.68
C SER A 6 -1.21 6.63 -10.90
N ALA A 7 -0.05 6.68 -11.57
CA ALA A 7 0.10 7.44 -12.81
C ALA A 7 -0.83 6.95 -13.92
N ALA A 8 -0.96 5.63 -14.10
CA ALA A 8 -1.88 5.04 -15.08
C ALA A 8 -3.35 5.36 -14.76
N PHE A 9 -3.73 5.34 -13.48
CA PHE A 9 -5.08 5.71 -13.05
C PHE A 9 -5.37 7.19 -13.36
N GLY A 10 -4.41 8.07 -13.09
CA GLY A 10 -4.51 9.48 -13.45
C GLY A 10 -4.67 9.73 -14.94
N ILE A 11 -3.90 9.03 -15.78
CA ILE A 11 -4.07 9.08 -17.25
C ILE A 11 -5.45 8.58 -17.65
N PHE A 12 -5.95 7.49 -17.04
CA PHE A 12 -7.28 6.96 -17.32
C PHE A 12 -8.39 7.98 -17.01
N HIS A 13 -8.31 8.62 -15.85
CA HIS A 13 -9.32 9.60 -15.40
C HIS A 13 -9.26 10.90 -16.22
N THR A 14 -8.07 11.46 -16.43
CA THR A 14 -7.88 12.70 -17.21
C THR A 14 -8.21 12.53 -18.68
N GLY A 15 -7.91 11.35 -19.25
CA GLY A 15 -8.26 10.98 -20.62
C GLY A 15 -9.76 10.68 -20.84
N ARG A 16 -10.57 10.64 -19.77
CA ARG A 16 -12.02 10.38 -19.80
C ARG A 16 -12.40 9.10 -20.57
N TYR A 17 -11.58 8.06 -20.45
CA TYR A 17 -11.87 6.78 -21.09
C TYR A 17 -13.11 6.13 -20.45
N PRO A 18 -13.93 5.41 -21.23
CA PRO A 18 -15.08 4.71 -20.69
C PRO A 18 -14.63 3.53 -19.82
N GLY A 19 -15.18 3.41 -18.61
CA GLY A 19 -15.08 2.18 -17.80
C GLY A 19 -14.62 2.33 -16.36
N LYS A 20 -14.43 1.15 -15.75
CA LYS A 20 -13.84 0.82 -14.44
C LYS A 20 -12.30 0.83 -14.44
N ILE A 21 -11.60 1.50 -13.52
CA ILE A 21 -10.18 1.17 -13.26
C ILE A 21 -9.94 1.03 -11.75
N GLY A 22 -9.05 0.11 -11.38
CA GLY A 22 -8.68 -0.13 -9.99
C GLY A 22 -7.61 -1.21 -9.85
N PRO A 23 -6.98 -1.31 -8.67
CA PRO A 23 -5.96 -2.31 -8.39
C PRO A 23 -6.59 -3.68 -8.12
N ALA A 24 -5.83 -4.75 -8.35
CA ALA A 24 -6.22 -6.12 -8.01
C ALA A 24 -5.16 -6.78 -7.11
N PRO A 25 -4.99 -6.32 -5.85
CA PRO A 25 -4.05 -6.95 -4.94
C PRO A 25 -4.55 -8.34 -4.55
N ASN A 26 -3.63 -9.30 -4.49
CA ASN A 26 -3.91 -10.57 -3.82
C ASN A 26 -3.92 -10.28 -2.32
N ILE A 27 -5.10 -10.23 -1.68
CA ILE A 27 -5.25 -10.02 -0.24
C ILE A 27 -5.54 -11.37 0.41
N CYS A 28 -4.89 -11.67 1.54
CA CYS A 28 -5.23 -12.85 2.33
C CYS A 28 -5.57 -12.48 3.77
N ALA A 29 -6.49 -13.22 4.36
CA ALA A 29 -6.76 -13.14 5.79
C ALA A 29 -5.58 -13.72 6.56
N ILE A 30 -5.18 -13.04 7.62
CA ILE A 30 -4.10 -13.45 8.52
C ILE A 30 -4.73 -13.59 9.90
N TYR A 31 -4.45 -14.71 10.54
CA TYR A 31 -4.98 -15.06 11.85
C TYR A 31 -3.81 -15.30 12.82
N PRO A 32 -3.97 -14.94 14.10
CA PRO A 32 -2.98 -15.27 15.11
C PRO A 32 -2.94 -16.79 15.34
N TYR A 33 -1.80 -17.31 15.80
CA TYR A 33 -1.65 -18.73 16.09
C TYR A 33 -2.40 -19.12 17.39
N THR A 34 -2.33 -18.27 18.42
CA THR A 34 -3.07 -18.41 19.68
C THR A 34 -3.76 -17.10 20.08
N HIS A 35 -4.38 -17.06 21.27
CA HIS A 35 -5.03 -15.88 21.84
C HIS A 35 -4.07 -14.98 22.66
N THR A 36 -2.77 -15.26 22.61
CA THR A 36 -1.76 -14.45 23.31
C THR A 36 -1.60 -13.10 22.64
N ALA A 37 -1.20 -12.08 23.40
CA ALA A 37 -1.02 -10.74 22.88
C ALA A 37 0.10 -10.69 21.83
N GLU A 38 1.12 -11.53 22.00
CA GLU A 38 2.26 -11.66 21.11
C GLU A 38 1.85 -12.20 19.73
N ASP A 39 1.01 -13.23 19.68
CA ASP A 39 0.52 -13.80 18.42
C ASP A 39 -0.45 -12.86 17.70
N GLU A 40 -1.28 -12.13 18.45
CA GLU A 40 -2.15 -11.09 17.88
C GLU A 40 -1.31 -9.97 17.26
N LEU A 41 -0.29 -9.49 17.97
CA LEU A 41 0.61 -8.46 17.48
C LEU A 41 1.37 -8.94 16.22
N ALA A 42 1.83 -10.20 16.21
CA ALA A 42 2.48 -10.79 15.04
C ALA A 42 1.53 -10.85 13.84
N ALA A 43 0.27 -11.24 14.04
CA ALA A 43 -0.74 -11.26 12.99
C ALA A 43 -1.04 -9.85 12.45
N MET A 44 -1.12 -8.83 13.32
CA MET A 44 -1.32 -7.43 12.92
C MET A 44 -0.15 -6.92 12.06
N TYR A 45 1.09 -7.14 12.49
CA TYR A 45 2.28 -6.74 11.72
C TYR A 45 2.38 -7.47 10.38
N PHE A 46 2.08 -8.78 10.36
CA PHE A 46 2.08 -9.53 9.11
C PHE A 46 0.97 -9.05 8.16
N THR A 47 -0.20 -8.68 8.69
CA THR A 47 -1.28 -8.06 7.91
C THR A 47 -0.84 -6.74 7.30
N ALA A 48 -0.21 -5.89 8.10
CA ALA A 48 0.34 -4.62 7.61
C ALA A 48 1.34 -4.82 6.48
N PHE A 49 2.32 -5.70 6.70
CA PHE A 49 3.38 -5.93 5.72
C PHE A 49 2.88 -6.59 4.43
N ARG A 50 2.03 -7.62 4.55
CA ARG A 50 1.61 -8.43 3.40
C ARG A 50 0.46 -7.78 2.63
N ASN A 51 -0.45 -7.08 3.29
CA ASN A 51 -1.67 -6.52 2.68
C ASN A 51 -1.60 -4.98 2.60
N TRP A 52 -1.50 -4.30 3.75
CA TRP A 52 -1.68 -2.85 3.83
C TRP A 52 -0.55 -2.07 3.16
N LEU A 53 0.66 -2.62 3.10
CA LEU A 53 1.78 -2.06 2.31
C LEU A 53 1.38 -1.72 0.87
N TYR A 54 0.49 -2.54 0.27
CA TYR A 54 0.00 -2.34 -1.09
C TYR A 54 -1.34 -1.61 -1.13
N LEU A 55 -2.30 -2.02 -0.28
CA LEU A 55 -3.66 -1.50 -0.37
C LEU A 55 -3.76 -0.05 0.10
N ASP A 56 -3.08 0.34 1.18
CA ASP A 56 -3.13 1.71 1.69
C ASP A 56 -2.55 2.68 0.65
N ALA A 57 -1.47 2.28 -0.03
CA ALA A 57 -0.90 3.08 -1.11
C ALA A 57 -1.85 3.22 -2.29
N ALA A 58 -2.60 2.17 -2.62
CA ALA A 58 -3.51 2.17 -3.76
C ALA A 58 -4.85 2.87 -3.49
N VAL A 59 -5.30 2.94 -2.23
CA VAL A 59 -6.62 3.51 -1.84
C VAL A 59 -6.48 4.89 -1.20
N TYR A 60 -5.51 5.06 -0.30
CA TYR A 60 -5.32 6.27 0.50
C TYR A 60 -4.13 7.11 0.07
N GLY A 61 -3.31 6.60 -0.85
CA GLY A 61 -2.13 7.31 -1.32
C GLY A 61 -1.03 7.43 -0.26
N ILE A 62 -1.02 6.54 0.74
CA ILE A 62 -0.04 6.54 1.83
C ILE A 62 0.56 5.15 2.02
N TYR A 63 1.82 5.10 2.43
CA TYR A 63 2.42 3.85 2.86
C TYR A 63 2.02 3.54 4.30
N ASN A 64 1.61 2.30 4.55
CA ASN A 64 1.24 1.83 5.87
C ASN A 64 2.41 1.97 6.86
N GLN A 65 2.19 2.63 7.99
CA GLN A 65 3.25 2.94 8.94
C GLN A 65 3.92 1.68 9.52
N GLN A 66 3.14 0.66 9.93
CA GLN A 66 3.71 -0.55 10.51
C GLN A 66 4.55 -1.34 9.49
N ALA A 67 4.12 -1.36 8.23
CA ALA A 67 4.91 -1.98 7.17
C ALA A 67 6.24 -1.23 6.91
N MET A 68 6.20 0.11 6.94
CA MET A 68 7.41 0.93 6.80
C MET A 68 8.37 0.75 7.98
N GLU A 69 7.85 0.64 9.21
CA GLU A 69 8.67 0.36 10.40
C GLU A 69 9.41 -0.99 10.28
N ILE A 70 8.75 -2.02 9.75
CA ILE A 70 9.41 -3.32 9.46
C ILE A 70 10.53 -3.13 8.43
N LEU A 71 10.27 -2.42 7.33
CA LEU A 71 11.29 -2.18 6.30
C LEU A 71 12.47 -1.37 6.84
N HIS A 72 12.22 -0.37 7.68
CA HIS A 72 13.25 0.42 8.34
C HIS A 72 14.15 -0.45 9.22
N PHE A 73 13.53 -1.28 10.07
CA PHE A 73 14.24 -2.23 10.93
C PHE A 73 15.10 -3.21 10.12
N LEU A 74 14.62 -3.64 8.95
CA LEU A 74 15.34 -4.54 8.04
C LEU A 74 16.37 -3.81 7.14
N HIS A 75 16.50 -2.48 7.25
CA HIS A 75 17.30 -1.66 6.33
C HIS A 75 16.93 -1.87 4.85
N ALA A 76 15.65 -2.04 4.58
CA ALA A 76 15.08 -2.38 3.28
C ALA A 76 14.05 -1.34 2.78
N GLU A 77 14.07 -0.14 3.34
CA GLU A 77 13.20 0.95 2.88
C GLU A 77 13.52 1.30 1.43
N PRO A 78 12.50 1.48 0.57
CA PRO A 78 12.71 2.01 -0.76
C PRO A 78 13.03 3.51 -0.68
N ASP A 79 13.79 4.00 -1.66
CA ASP A 79 13.93 5.44 -1.89
C ASP A 79 12.59 6.00 -2.37
N ILE A 80 11.91 6.77 -1.51
CA ILE A 80 10.62 7.41 -1.81
C ILE A 80 10.83 8.92 -1.94
N THR A 81 10.73 9.43 -3.16
CA THR A 81 10.89 10.86 -3.43
C THR A 81 9.61 11.66 -3.12
N LEU A 82 9.73 12.99 -3.07
CA LEU A 82 8.55 13.86 -2.97
C LEU A 82 7.65 13.77 -4.21
N GLU A 83 8.22 13.47 -5.38
CA GLU A 83 7.47 13.29 -6.62
C GLU A 83 6.63 12.01 -6.56
N ASP A 84 7.21 10.90 -6.08
CA ASP A 84 6.48 9.64 -5.89
C ASP A 84 5.28 9.82 -4.97
N LYS A 85 5.45 10.53 -3.85
CA LYS A 85 4.38 10.83 -2.90
C LYS A 85 3.25 11.63 -3.56
N LYS A 86 3.58 12.61 -4.41
CA LYS A 86 2.58 13.40 -5.14
C LYS A 86 1.79 12.55 -6.13
N ILE A 87 2.47 11.66 -6.86
CA ILE A 87 1.83 10.77 -7.84
C ILE A 87 0.90 9.78 -7.11
N ILE A 88 1.34 9.23 -5.98
CA ILE A 88 0.56 8.24 -5.21
C ILE A 88 -0.64 8.88 -4.50
N ASP A 89 -0.52 10.10 -3.96
CA ASP A 89 -1.63 10.79 -3.26
C ASP A 89 -2.82 11.07 -4.20
N GLY A 90 -2.59 11.29 -5.49
CA GLY A 90 -3.62 11.38 -6.51
C GLY A 90 -4.60 12.55 -6.38
N LYS A 91 -4.54 13.35 -5.29
CA LYS A 91 -5.44 14.50 -5.00
C LYS A 91 -5.33 15.67 -5.98
N HIS A 92 -4.51 15.55 -7.01
CA HIS A 92 -4.25 16.58 -8.02
C HIS A 92 -4.50 16.11 -9.47
N MET A 93 -5.10 14.93 -9.65
CA MET A 93 -5.49 14.35 -10.95
C MET A 93 -7.01 14.27 -11.07
#